data_AF-A0AAD7SK69-F1
#
_entry.id   AF-A0AAD7SK69-F1
#
_cell.length_a   1.000
_cell.length_b   1.000
_cell.length_c   1.000
_cell.angle_alpha   90.00
_cell.angle_beta   90.00
_cell.angle_gamma   90.00
#
_symmetry.space_group_name_H-M   'P 1'
#
loop_
_entity.id
_entity.type
_entity.pdbx_description
1 polymer ?
#
loop_
_entity_poly.entity_id
_entity_poly.type
_entity_poly.pdbx_seq_one_letter_code
_entity_poly.pdbx_strand_id
1 'polypeptide(L)'
;MCVSLSSALKLICERLLYLLGTHEERRDEHGYVSRCFTRKYTLPPGVESEKVTSSLSPEGILTVECPLPKSDDMGGEITIPVYKSKMEVKK
;
A
#
# COMPACT_ATOMS: atom_id res chain seq x y z
N MET A 1 -11.53 17.44 -9.66
CA MET A 1 -10.38 17.26 -10.59
C MET A 1 -10.31 15.79 -10.95
N CYS A 2 -10.88 15.40 -12.08
CA CYS A 2 -10.89 14.01 -12.55
C CYS A 2 -9.67 13.84 -13.47
N VAL A 3 -8.63 13.16 -13.01
CA VAL A 3 -7.49 12.77 -13.85
C VAL A 3 -7.74 11.35 -14.32
N SER A 4 -8.46 11.22 -15.43
CA SER A 4 -8.62 9.95 -16.13
C SER A 4 -7.24 9.41 -16.52
N LEU A 5 -6.84 8.29 -15.94
CA LEU A 5 -5.61 7.56 -16.30
C LEU A 5 -5.78 6.92 -17.66
N SER A 6 -4.93 7.27 -18.65
CA SER A 6 -4.94 6.61 -19.96
C SER A 6 -4.08 5.34 -19.96
N SER A 7 -3.01 5.32 -19.17
CA SER A 7 -2.22 4.11 -18.95
C SER A 7 -1.62 4.07 -17.54
N ALA A 8 -1.55 2.86 -16.97
CA ALA A 8 -0.91 2.59 -15.69
C ALA A 8 0.06 1.42 -15.82
N LEU A 9 1.31 1.64 -15.44
CA LEU A 9 2.36 0.64 -15.36
C LEU A 9 2.64 0.33 -13.89
N LYS A 10 2.71 -0.97 -13.59
CA LYS A 10 3.03 -1.51 -12.27
C LYS A 10 4.39 -2.21 -12.34
N LEU A 11 5.31 -1.82 -11.45
CA LEU A 11 6.60 -2.48 -11.28
C LEU A 11 6.80 -2.86 -9.81
N ILE A 12 7.26 -4.08 -9.55
CA ILE A 12 7.61 -4.54 -8.21
C ILE A 12 9.10 -4.88 -8.19
N CYS A 13 9.85 -4.26 -7.29
CA CYS A 13 11.27 -4.50 -7.08
C CYS A 13 11.57 -4.53 -5.58
N GLU A 14 12.12 -5.62 -5.07
CA GLU A 14 12.65 -5.70 -3.69
C GLU A 14 11.72 -5.10 -2.61
N ARG A 15 10.43 -5.47 -2.63
CA ARG A 15 9.33 -4.98 -1.75
C ARG A 15 8.84 -3.55 -2.01
N LEU A 16 9.23 -2.92 -3.10
CA LEU A 16 8.73 -1.61 -3.51
C LEU A 16 7.79 -1.76 -4.70
N LEU A 17 6.58 -1.26 -4.54
CA LEU A 17 5.59 -1.12 -5.59
C LEU A 17 5.69 0.29 -6.20
N TYR A 18 5.92 0.35 -7.50
CA TYR A 18 5.91 1.58 -8.28
C TYR A 18 4.68 1.62 -9.17
N LEU A 19 3.91 2.70 -9.06
CA LEU A 19 2.78 3.02 -9.92
C LEU A 19 3.17 4.20 -10.80
N LEU A 20 3.27 3.95 -12.09
CA LEU A 20 3.58 4.93 -13.11
C LEU A 20 2.30 5.18 -13.90
N GLY A 21 1.77 6.40 -13.84
CA GLY A 21 0.58 6.78 -14.57
C GLY A 21 0.90 7.85 -15.58
N THR A 22 0.42 7.68 -16.81
CA THR A 22 0.43 8.73 -17.81
C THR A 22 -0.99 9.05 -18.24
N HIS A 23 -1.23 10.34 -18.44
CA HIS A 23 -2.35 10.88 -19.17
C HIS A 23 -1.78 11.48 -20.44
N GLU A 24 -2.15 10.90 -21.58
CA GLU A 24 -1.73 11.37 -22.89
C GLU A 24 -2.14 12.83 -23.14
N GLU A 25 -1.46 13.45 -24.09
CA GLU A 25 -1.75 14.81 -24.50
C GLU A 25 -3.20 14.90 -25.01
N ARG A 26 -4.03 15.68 -24.31
CA ARG A 26 -5.37 16.04 -24.78
C ARG A 26 -5.49 17.54 -24.89
N ARG A 27 -6.26 17.96 -25.89
CA ARG A 27 -6.65 19.35 -26.04
C ARG A 27 -7.71 19.70 -24.99
N ASP A 28 -7.50 20.77 -24.25
CA ASP A 28 -8.50 21.38 -23.36
C ASP A 28 -8.85 22.80 -23.85
N GLU A 29 -9.64 23.54 -23.07
CA GLU A 29 -10.02 24.92 -23.42
C GLU A 29 -8.83 25.89 -23.58
N HIS A 30 -7.67 25.59 -22.99
CA HIS A 30 -6.52 26.50 -22.90
C HIS A 30 -5.28 26.02 -23.67
N GLY A 31 -5.33 24.83 -24.29
CA GLY A 31 -4.22 24.30 -25.07
C GLY A 31 -4.15 22.78 -25.02
N TYR A 32 -2.95 22.26 -24.81
CA TYR A 32 -2.70 20.83 -24.68
C TYR A 32 -2.24 20.51 -23.26
N VAL A 33 -2.76 19.41 -22.72
CA VAL A 33 -2.42 18.95 -21.38
C VAL A 33 -1.99 17.49 -21.43
N SER A 34 -0.76 17.26 -20.98
CA SER A 34 -0.22 15.95 -20.65
C SER A 34 0.15 15.93 -19.17
N ARG A 35 -0.04 14.81 -18.49
CA ARG A 35 0.32 14.65 -17.08
C ARG A 35 0.94 13.28 -16.85
N CYS A 36 1.95 13.21 -16.00
CA CYS A 36 2.53 11.96 -15.54
C CYS A 36 2.65 11.95 -14.02
N PHE A 37 2.59 10.76 -13.41
CA PHE A 37 2.89 10.59 -12.00
C PHE A 37 3.65 9.30 -11.74
N THR A 38 4.43 9.33 -10.66
CA THR A 38 5.04 8.14 -10.07
C THR A 38 4.67 8.10 -8.60
N ARG A 39 4.05 7.01 -8.16
CA ARG A 39 3.80 6.74 -6.74
C ARG A 39 4.56 5.50 -6.32
N LYS A 40 5.14 5.55 -5.13
CA LYS A 40 5.94 4.47 -4.56
C LYS A 40 5.30 4.04 -3.24
N TYR A 41 5.11 2.74 -3.08
CA TYR A 41 4.60 2.13 -1.86
C TYR A 41 5.54 1.03 -1.41
N THR A 42 5.83 0.98 -0.11
CA THR A 42 6.54 -0.15 0.49
C THR A 42 5.53 -1.24 0.79
N LEU A 43 5.75 -2.44 0.24
CA LEU A 43 4.92 -3.59 0.50
C LEU A 43 5.16 -4.10 1.93
N PRO A 44 4.12 -4.57 2.63
CA PRO A 44 4.28 -5.25 3.91
C PRO A 44 5.24 -6.45 3.82
N PRO A 45 5.91 -6.82 4.94
CA PRO A 45 6.74 -8.01 4.98
C PRO A 45 5.91 -9.27 4.70
N GLY A 46 6.49 -10.23 3.98
CA GLY A 46 5.85 -11.49 3.63
C GLY A 46 4.90 -11.42 2.43
N VAL A 47 4.69 -10.25 1.81
CA VAL A 47 3.97 -10.17 0.53
C VAL A 47 4.82 -10.76 -0.58
N GLU A 48 4.30 -11.81 -1.23
CA GLU A 48 4.89 -12.41 -2.41
C GLU A 48 4.60 -11.56 -3.66
N SER A 49 5.64 -11.07 -4.33
CA SER A 49 5.51 -10.18 -5.49
C SER A 49 4.70 -10.77 -6.64
N GLU A 50 4.78 -12.08 -6.84
CA GLU A 50 4.06 -12.81 -7.89
C GLU A 50 2.54 -12.84 -7.66
N LYS A 51 2.10 -12.69 -6.41
CA LYS A 51 0.67 -12.73 -6.03
C LYS A 51 0.02 -11.36 -6.03
N VAL A 52 0.78 -10.29 -6.29
CA VAL A 52 0.21 -8.94 -6.37
C VAL A 52 -0.48 -8.81 -7.72
N THR A 53 -1.77 -8.52 -7.73
CA THR A 53 -2.58 -8.25 -8.93
C THR A 53 -2.89 -6.75 -9.04
N SER A 54 -3.40 -6.32 -10.19
CA SER A 54 -3.87 -4.94 -10.38
C SER A 54 -4.93 -4.88 -11.47
N SER A 55 -5.89 -3.96 -11.31
CA SER A 55 -6.95 -3.71 -12.28
C SER A 55 -7.19 -2.20 -12.41
N LEU A 56 -7.48 -1.74 -13.62
CA LEU A 56 -7.87 -0.36 -13.90
C LEU A 56 -9.35 -0.35 -14.30
N SER A 57 -10.19 0.34 -13.53
CA SER A 57 -11.61 0.47 -13.84
C SER A 57 -11.85 1.46 -15.00
N PRO A 58 -12.98 1.37 -15.71
CA PRO A 58 -13.37 2.36 -16.73
C PRO A 58 -13.43 3.80 -16.22
N GLU A 59 -13.69 3.99 -14.93
CA GLU A 59 -13.70 5.28 -14.24
C GLU A 59 -12.29 5.82 -13.93
N GLY A 60 -11.25 5.08 -14.31
CA GLY A 60 -9.85 5.48 -14.14
C GLY A 60 -9.28 5.17 -12.76
N ILE A 61 -9.88 4.25 -12.00
CA ILE A 61 -9.40 3.85 -10.68
C ILE A 61 -8.47 2.64 -10.83
N LEU A 62 -7.19 2.83 -10.51
CA LEU A 62 -6.22 1.75 -10.42
C LEU A 62 -6.27 1.12 -9.04
N THR A 63 -6.69 -0.13 -8.99
CA THR A 63 -6.72 -0.96 -7.77
C THR A 63 -5.56 -1.94 -7.81
N VAL A 64 -4.82 -2.05 -6.70
CA VAL A 64 -3.70 -2.99 -6.55
C VAL A 64 -3.96 -3.83 -5.31
N GLU A 65 -3.97 -5.14 -5.48
CA GLU A 65 -4.34 -6.10 -4.43
C GLU A 65 -3.25 -7.14 -4.28
N CYS A 66 -3.08 -7.65 -3.07
CA CYS A 66 -2.24 -8.81 -2.79
C CYS A 66 -2.78 -9.55 -1.58
N PRO A 67 -2.73 -10.89 -1.57
CA PRO A 67 -3.06 -11.66 -0.37
C PRO A 67 -2.04 -11.35 0.71
N LEU A 68 -2.54 -11.09 1.92
CA LEU A 68 -1.67 -11.00 3.09
C LEU A 68 -1.02 -12.36 3.34
N PRO A 69 0.27 -12.40 3.71
CA PRO A 69 0.89 -13.64 4.17
C PRO A 69 0.04 -14.23 5.30
N LYS A 70 -0.20 -15.54 5.24
CA LYS A 70 -0.80 -16.25 6.38
C LYS A 70 0.15 -16.04 7.56
N SER A 71 -0.37 -15.47 8.63
CA SER A 71 0.34 -15.37 9.89
C SER A 71 0.53 -16.79 10.43
N ASP A 72 1.62 -17.46 10.06
CA ASP A 72 2.13 -18.53 10.88
C ASP A 72 2.71 -17.84 12.12
N ASP A 73 1.90 -17.80 13.18
CA ASP A 73 2.24 -17.52 14.58
C ASP A 73 3.33 -16.47 14.85
N MET A 74 2.93 -15.20 14.99
CA MET A 74 3.71 -14.24 15.79
C MET A 74 2.81 -13.34 16.62
N GLY A 75 1.99 -14.00 17.45
CA GLY A 75 1.35 -13.42 18.60
C GLY A 75 1.54 -14.33 19.79
N GLY A 76 2.79 -14.62 20.17
CA GLY A 76 3.05 -15.28 21.44
C GLY A 76 2.42 -14.44 22.55
N GLU A 77 1.47 -15.02 23.27
CA GLU A 77 0.83 -14.38 24.42
C GLU A 77 1.90 -13.97 25.44
N ILE A 78 2.16 -12.66 25.57
CA ILE A 78 3.08 -12.15 26.58
C ILE A 78 2.27 -11.98 27.88
N THR A 79 2.28 -13.00 28.72
CA THR A 79 1.71 -12.93 30.07
C THR A 79 2.63 -12.12 30.96
N ILE A 80 2.23 -10.89 31.31
CA ILE A 80 2.95 -10.03 32.25
C ILE A 80 2.51 -10.39 33.69
N PRO A 81 3.37 -10.97 34.55
CA PRO A 81 3.01 -11.30 35.92
C PRO A 81 2.86 -10.03 36.78
N VAL A 82 1.74 -9.94 37.52
CA VAL A 82 1.49 -8.86 38.49
C VAL A 82 1.99 -9.28 39.88
N TYR A 83 2.99 -8.58 40.40
CA TYR A 83 3.47 -8.76 41.77
C TYR A 83 2.83 -7.71 42.69
N LYS A 84 2.11 -8.15 43.72
CA LYS A 84 1.59 -7.25 44.77
C LYS A 84 2.75 -6.86 45.69
N SER A 85 3.10 -5.58 45.74
CA SER A 85 4.01 -5.07 46.75
C SER A 85 3.30 -5.05 48.11
N LYS A 86 3.90 -5.70 49.10
CA LYS A 86 3.44 -5.64 50.49
C LYS A 86 3.92 -4.30 51.06
N MET A 87 3.02 -3.32 51.16
CA MET A 87 3.31 -2.10 51.92
C MET A 87 3.19 -2.43 53.40
N GLU A 88 4.32 -2.55 54.08
CA GLU A 88 4.37 -2.67 55.53
C GLU A 88 4.22 -1.27 56.12
N VAL A 89 3.02 -0.95 56.59
CA VAL A 89 2.77 0.27 57.36
C VAL A 89 3.43 0.08 58.73
N LYS A 90 4.61 0.70 58.92
CA LYS A 90 5.25 0.76 60.23
C LYS A 90 4.38 1.60 61.17
N LYS A 91 4.00 1.00 62.29
CA LYS A 91 3.27 1.63 63.38
C LYS A 91 4.22 2.44 64.26
#